data_AF-X0WLK6-F1
#
_entry.id   AF-X0WLK6-F1
#
_cell.length_a   1.000
_cell.length_b   1.000
_cell.length_c   1.000
_cell.angle_alpha   90.00
_cell.angle_beta   90.00
_cell.angle_gamma   90.00
#
_symmetry.space_group_name_H-M   'P 1'
#
loop_
_entity.id
_entity.type
_entity.pdbx_description
1 polymer ?
#
loop_
_entity_poly.entity_id
_entity_poly.type
_entity_poly.pdbx_seq_one_letter_code
_entity_poly.pdbx_strand_id
1 'polypeptide(L)'
;MMVRTGTVILLALVYCGLASALEPNEILIIANKDRTESGRIARYYCSKRGVPDKNILALPLGTNLNDAISRDNYEKQLAEPIRKRLLAPDLLGTIRCLLTTYGVPIKVGGQGPLRNQQDKLMELKRLVEQ
;
A
#
# COMPACT_ATOMS: atom_id res chain seq x y z
N MET A 1 -38.52 -5.78 36.45
CA MET A 1 -37.83 -4.61 35.85
C MET A 1 -36.33 -4.88 35.61
N MET A 2 -35.62 -5.50 36.58
CA MET A 2 -34.17 -5.80 36.51
C MET A 2 -33.74 -6.75 35.37
N VAL A 3 -34.59 -7.72 34.99
CA VAL A 3 -34.30 -8.66 33.89
C VAL A 3 -34.38 -7.99 32.51
N ARG A 4 -35.26 -6.99 32.34
CA ARG A 4 -35.42 -6.23 31.09
C ARG A 4 -34.28 -5.24 30.86
N THR A 5 -33.71 -4.66 31.92
CA THR A 5 -32.53 -3.80 31.81
C THR A 5 -31.27 -4.64 31.56
N GLY A 6 -31.15 -5.81 32.19
CA GLY A 6 -30.04 -6.74 31.93
C GLY A 6 -29.98 -7.24 30.49
N THR A 7 -31.12 -7.57 29.87
CA THR A 7 -31.16 -7.96 28.46
C THR A 7 -30.83 -6.83 27.49
N VAL A 8 -31.24 -5.59 27.80
CA VAL A 8 -30.90 -4.41 26.97
C VAL A 8 -29.39 -4.12 27.01
N ILE A 9 -28.76 -4.25 28.19
CA ILE A 9 -27.30 -4.08 28.34
C ILE A 9 -26.55 -5.18 27.57
N LEU A 10 -26.98 -6.44 27.69
CA LEU A 10 -26.38 -7.56 26.96
C LEU A 10 -26.48 -7.36 25.43
N LEU A 11 -27.65 -6.91 24.94
CA LEU A 11 -27.86 -6.64 23.51
C LEU A 11 -26.98 -5.48 23.01
N ALA A 12 -26.80 -4.43 23.83
CA ALA A 12 -25.93 -3.30 23.50
C ALA A 12 -24.44 -3.69 23.46
N LEU A 13 -23.98 -4.56 24.37
CA LEU A 13 -22.62 -5.10 24.36
C LEU A 13 -22.33 -5.97 23.12
N VAL A 14 -23.31 -6.75 22.67
CA VAL A 14 -23.20 -7.55 21.42
C VAL A 14 -23.13 -6.66 20.18
N TYR A 15 -23.90 -5.55 20.14
CA TYR A 15 -23.87 -4.60 19.02
C TYR A 15 -22.63 -3.72 18.98
N CYS A 16 -21.96 -3.49 20.11
CA CYS A 16 -20.75 -2.67 20.18
C CYS A 16 -19.52 -3.35 19.54
N GLY A 17 -19.56 -4.68 19.33
CA GLY A 17 -18.45 -5.47 18.77
C GLY A 17 -18.31 -5.44 17.24
N LEU A 18 -19.22 -4.80 16.51
CA LEU A 18 -19.22 -4.75 15.04
C LEU A 18 -18.48 -3.53 14.47
N ALA A 19 -17.45 -3.03 15.16
CA ALA A 19 -16.52 -2.09 14.56
C ALA A 19 -15.59 -2.86 13.63
N SER A 20 -15.77 -2.74 12.31
CA SER A 20 -14.83 -3.27 11.30
C SER A 20 -13.52 -2.47 11.36
N ALA A 21 -12.66 -2.83 12.30
CA ALA A 21 -11.27 -2.39 12.35
C ALA A 21 -10.44 -3.18 11.34
N LEU A 22 -9.31 -2.61 10.93
CA LEU A 22 -8.33 -3.27 10.06
C LEU A 22 -7.75 -4.50 10.78
N GLU A 23 -7.94 -5.69 10.21
CA GLU A 23 -7.39 -6.93 10.74
C GLU A 23 -5.94 -7.18 10.22
N PRO A 24 -5.10 -7.92 10.96
CA PRO A 24 -3.70 -8.12 10.56
C PRO A 24 -3.52 -8.83 9.20
N ASN A 25 -4.42 -9.75 8.85
CA ASN A 25 -4.47 -10.44 7.55
C ASN A 25 -4.82 -9.51 6.37
N GLU A 26 -5.41 -8.34 6.63
CA GLU A 26 -5.79 -7.34 5.63
C GLU A 26 -4.65 -6.37 5.27
N ILE A 27 -3.47 -6.53 5.88
CA ILE A 27 -2.32 -5.67 5.65
C ILE A 27 -1.32 -6.37 4.74
N LEU A 28 -0.97 -5.75 3.61
CA LEU A 28 0.16 -6.15 2.77
C LEU A 28 1.34 -5.20 3.00
N ILE A 29 2.48 -5.74 3.39
CA ILE A 29 3.67 -4.96 3.70
C ILE A 29 4.60 -4.95 2.49
N ILE A 30 4.96 -3.76 2.02
CA ILE A 30 5.91 -3.56 0.93
C ILE A 30 7.28 -3.25 1.52
N ALA A 31 8.25 -4.09 1.17
CA ALA A 31 9.64 -3.95 1.63
C ALA A 31 10.60 -3.86 0.44
N ASN A 32 11.69 -3.12 0.64
CA ASN A 32 12.80 -3.10 -0.29
C ASN A 32 13.72 -4.30 -0.01
N LYS A 33 13.75 -5.26 -0.93
CA LYS A 33 14.57 -6.48 -0.85
C LYS A 33 16.07 -6.17 -0.83
N ASP A 34 16.49 -5.08 -1.45
CA ASP A 34 17.89 -4.69 -1.58
C ASP A 34 18.42 -3.97 -0.33
N ARG A 35 17.58 -3.83 0.71
CA ARG A 35 17.92 -3.20 1.99
C ARG A 35 17.52 -4.10 3.17
N THR A 36 18.50 -4.66 3.86
CA THR A 36 18.28 -5.53 5.04
C THR A 36 17.41 -4.87 6.11
N GLU A 37 17.60 -3.56 6.37
CA GLU A 37 16.81 -2.81 7.35
C GLU A 37 15.31 -2.74 7.00
N SER A 38 14.99 -2.65 5.71
CA SER A 38 13.60 -2.66 5.22
C SER A 38 12.90 -3.97 5.61
N GLY A 39 13.53 -5.10 5.31
CA GLY A 39 13.01 -6.42 5.67
C GLY A 39 12.96 -6.67 7.18
N ARG A 40 13.92 -6.12 7.95
CA ARG A 40 13.91 -6.19 9.43
C ARG A 40 12.70 -5.46 10.01
N ILE A 41 12.41 -4.25 9.52
CA ILE A 41 11.24 -3.46 9.96
C ILE A 41 9.94 -4.18 9.58
N ALA A 42 9.86 -4.74 8.37
CA ALA A 42 8.68 -5.50 7.93
C ALA A 42 8.39 -6.69 8.86
N ARG A 43 9.39 -7.53 9.15
CA ARG A 43 9.25 -8.67 10.08
C ARG A 43 8.95 -8.23 11.51
N TYR A 44 9.56 -7.14 11.96
CA TYR A 44 9.26 -6.57 13.28
C TYR A 44 7.79 -6.14 13.36
N TYR A 45 7.26 -5.50 12.33
CA TYR A 45 5.85 -5.11 12.27
C TYR A 45 4.93 -6.35 12.28
N CYS A 46 5.23 -7.38 11.48
CA CYS A 46 4.52 -8.65 11.51
C CYS A 46 4.43 -9.25 12.91
N SER A 47 5.57 -9.38 13.59
CA SER A 47 5.64 -9.93 14.94
C SER A 47 4.85 -9.11 15.96
N LYS A 48 4.90 -7.77 15.89
CA LYS A 48 4.23 -6.90 16.85
C LYS A 48 2.73 -6.71 16.60
N ARG A 49 2.27 -6.88 15.36
CA ARG A 49 0.87 -6.63 14.96
C ARG A 49 0.12 -7.88 14.54
N GLY A 50 0.74 -9.05 14.56
CA GLY A 50 0.13 -10.32 14.16
C GLY A 50 -0.12 -10.42 12.66
N VAL A 51 0.54 -9.59 11.84
CA VAL A 51 0.42 -9.69 10.37
C VAL A 51 1.16 -10.95 9.92
N PRO A 52 0.55 -11.84 9.11
CA PRO A 52 1.24 -13.02 8.62
C PRO A 52 2.50 -12.67 7.82
N ASP A 53 3.61 -13.38 8.02
CA ASP A 53 4.87 -13.12 7.29
C ASP A 53 4.71 -13.25 5.77
N LYS A 54 3.78 -14.10 5.31
CA LYS A 54 3.42 -14.25 3.88
C LYS A 54 2.84 -12.98 3.24
N ASN A 55 2.45 -12.00 4.06
CA ASN A 55 1.96 -10.70 3.61
C ASN A 55 3.11 -9.69 3.39
N ILE A 56 4.37 -10.10 3.54
CA ILE A 56 5.51 -9.28 3.14
C ILE A 56 5.79 -9.49 1.64
N LEU A 57 5.64 -8.43 0.86
CA LEU A 57 6.07 -8.35 -0.53
C LEU A 57 7.40 -7.58 -0.62
N ALA A 58 8.50 -8.32 -0.76
CA ALA A 58 9.84 -7.75 -0.92
C ALA A 58 10.16 -7.51 -2.40
N LEU A 59 10.38 -6.25 -2.78
CA LEU A 59 10.62 -5.80 -4.16
C LEU A 59 12.05 -5.28 -4.34
N PRO A 60 12.70 -5.53 -5.49
CA PRO A 60 14.04 -5.00 -5.77
C PRO A 60 13.93 -3.51 -6.16
N LEU A 61 14.13 -2.61 -5.20
CA LEU A 61 13.98 -1.15 -5.39
C LEU A 61 15.33 -0.42 -5.40
N GLY A 62 16.43 -1.17 -5.43
CA GLY A 62 17.79 -0.66 -5.48
C GLY A 62 18.39 -0.41 -4.09
N THR A 63 19.72 -0.34 -4.09
CA THR A 63 20.51 -0.07 -2.89
C THR A 63 20.60 1.42 -2.58
N ASN A 64 20.37 2.34 -3.51
CA ASN A 64 20.42 3.77 -3.20
C ASN A 64 19.09 4.25 -2.59
N LEU A 65 19.16 4.97 -1.46
CA LEU A 65 17.99 5.59 -0.85
C LEU A 65 17.63 6.82 -1.67
N ASN A 66 16.68 6.65 -2.58
CA ASN A 66 16.08 7.76 -3.28
C ASN A 66 14.59 7.80 -2.92
N ASP A 67 14.15 8.94 -2.42
CA ASP A 67 12.74 9.16 -2.16
C ASP A 67 11.92 9.17 -3.46
N ALA A 68 12.57 9.45 -4.60
CA ALA A 68 11.96 9.51 -5.91
C ALA A 68 12.24 8.26 -6.76
N ILE A 69 11.21 7.79 -7.46
CA ILE A 69 11.30 6.75 -8.50
C ILE A 69 10.77 7.30 -9.82
N SER A 70 11.39 6.93 -10.95
CA SER A 70 10.86 7.29 -12.26
C SER A 70 9.48 6.65 -12.48
N ARG A 71 8.64 7.26 -13.32
CA ARG A 71 7.30 6.73 -13.61
C ARG A 71 7.34 5.31 -14.18
N ASP A 72 8.28 5.05 -15.08
CA ASP A 72 8.47 3.74 -15.70
C ASP A 72 8.93 2.68 -14.70
N ASN A 73 9.86 3.03 -13.81
CA ASN A 73 10.32 2.10 -12.79
C ASN A 73 9.24 1.88 -11.73
N TYR A 74 8.46 2.90 -11.38
CA TYR A 74 7.31 2.75 -10.49
C TYR A 74 6.31 1.72 -11.04
N GLU A 75 5.93 1.82 -12.32
CA GLU A 75 4.98 0.86 -12.90
C GLU A 75 5.56 -0.56 -12.93
N LYS A 76 6.82 -0.72 -13.40
CA LYS A 76 7.44 -2.03 -13.57
C LYS A 76 7.84 -2.71 -12.25
N GLN A 77 8.41 -1.95 -11.31
CA GLN A 77 9.03 -2.49 -10.11
C GLN A 77 8.11 -2.45 -8.89
N LEU A 78 7.11 -1.56 -8.86
CA LEU A 78 6.23 -1.36 -7.71
C LEU A 78 4.78 -1.72 -8.04
N ALA A 79 4.15 -0.98 -8.95
CA ALA A 79 2.71 -1.07 -9.16
C ALA A 79 2.28 -2.40 -9.81
N GLU A 80 2.95 -2.86 -10.87
CA GLU A 80 2.65 -4.16 -11.48
C GLU A 80 2.82 -5.35 -10.52
N PRO A 81 3.95 -5.48 -9.79
CA PRO A 81 4.11 -6.54 -8.80
C PRO A 81 3.06 -6.49 -7.68
N ILE A 82 2.71 -5.29 -7.19
CA ILE A 82 1.66 -5.12 -6.18
C ILE A 82 0.31 -5.58 -6.73
N ARG A 83 -0.08 -5.15 -7.94
CA ARG A 83 -1.32 -5.59 -8.59
C ARG A 83 -1.37 -7.11 -8.72
N LYS A 84 -0.28 -7.73 -9.20
CA LYS A 84 -0.17 -9.20 -9.30
C LYS A 84 -0.33 -9.89 -7.95
N ARG A 85 0.28 -9.35 -6.89
CA ARG A 85 0.18 -9.92 -5.53
C ARG A 85 -1.23 -9.79 -4.95
N LEU A 86 -1.91 -8.65 -5.18
CA LEU A 86 -3.28 -8.43 -4.74
C LEU A 86 -4.31 -9.31 -5.47
N LEU A 87 -4.01 -9.69 -6.70
CA LEU A 87 -4.84 -10.60 -7.50
C LEU A 87 -4.54 -12.09 -7.26
N ALA A 88 -3.54 -12.40 -6.42
CA ALA A 88 -3.23 -13.78 -6.09
C ALA A 88 -4.38 -14.43 -5.31
N PRO A 89 -4.71 -15.71 -5.55
CA PRO A 89 -5.87 -16.37 -4.93
C PRO A 89 -5.89 -16.33 -3.40
N ASP A 90 -4.73 -16.27 -2.74
CA ASP A 90 -4.61 -16.24 -1.29
C ASP A 90 -4.86 -14.87 -0.66
N LEU A 91 -4.89 -13.79 -1.45
CA LEU A 91 -5.09 -12.40 -1.00
C LEU A 91 -6.25 -11.67 -1.70
N LEU A 92 -6.85 -12.28 -2.73
CA LEU A 92 -7.88 -11.66 -3.55
C LEU A 92 -9.05 -11.19 -2.68
N GLY A 93 -9.28 -9.87 -2.64
CA GLY A 93 -10.34 -9.25 -1.86
C GLY A 93 -10.07 -9.16 -0.35
N THR A 94 -8.92 -9.63 0.14
CA THR A 94 -8.56 -9.61 1.56
C THR A 94 -7.81 -8.34 1.96
N ILE A 95 -6.84 -7.90 1.16
CA ILE A 95 -5.99 -6.76 1.53
C ILE A 95 -6.76 -5.45 1.46
N ARG A 96 -6.74 -4.68 2.56
CA ARG A 96 -7.37 -3.36 2.69
C ARG A 96 -6.36 -2.25 2.95
N CYS A 97 -5.14 -2.59 3.36
CA CYS A 97 -4.07 -1.64 3.65
C CYS A 97 -2.74 -2.05 3.00
N LEU A 98 -2.09 -1.10 2.33
CA LEU A 98 -0.70 -1.22 1.92
C LEU A 98 0.17 -0.47 2.92
N LEU A 99 1.11 -1.18 3.55
CA LEU A 99 2.08 -0.59 4.46
C LEU A 99 3.44 -0.59 3.79
N THR A 100 4.04 0.57 3.59
CA THR A 100 5.41 0.67 3.08
C THR A 100 6.40 0.76 4.25
N THR A 101 7.60 0.23 4.02
CA THR A 101 8.69 0.29 5.00
C THR A 101 9.84 1.15 4.49
N TYR A 102 10.81 1.41 5.36
CA TYR A 102 12.03 2.15 5.02
C TYR A 102 12.68 1.62 3.73
N GLY A 103 13.13 2.53 2.86
CA GLY A 103 13.75 2.19 1.58
C GLY A 103 12.77 1.95 0.43
N VAL A 104 11.46 2.09 0.65
CA VAL A 104 10.47 2.18 -0.43
C VAL A 104 10.30 3.66 -0.83
N PRO A 105 10.37 4.01 -2.14
CA PRO A 105 10.20 5.38 -2.60
C PRO A 105 8.83 5.98 -2.24
N ILE A 106 8.81 7.28 -1.94
CA ILE A 106 7.62 8.04 -1.52
C ILE A 106 7.15 9.08 -2.56
N LYS A 107 7.94 9.31 -3.61
CA LYS A 107 7.66 10.23 -4.71
C LYS A 107 7.77 9.50 -6.03
N VAL A 108 6.78 9.69 -6.90
CA VAL A 108 6.82 9.19 -8.28
C VAL A 108 7.11 10.37 -9.20
N GLY A 109 8.01 10.16 -10.15
CA GLY A 109 8.29 11.13 -11.21
C GLY A 109 7.02 11.55 -11.95
N GLY A 110 7.04 12.78 -12.45
CA GLY A 110 5.92 13.36 -13.19
C GLY A 110 5.46 12.44 -14.32
N GLN A 111 4.16 12.45 -14.59
CA GLN A 111 3.69 11.97 -15.89
C GLN A 111 4.33 12.89 -16.92
N GLY A 112 5.14 12.33 -17.82
CA GLY A 112 5.61 13.08 -18.97
C GLY A 112 4.43 13.57 -19.83
N PRO A 113 4.71 14.08 -21.04
CA PRO A 113 3.67 14.47 -21.98
C PRO A 113 2.59 13.39 -22.12
N LEU A 114 1.32 13.80 -22.10
CA LEU A 114 0.21 12.88 -22.36
C LEU A 114 0.42 12.22 -23.72
N ARG A 115 0.24 10.90 -23.75
CA ARG A 115 0.40 10.09 -24.95
C ARG A 115 -0.56 10.63 -26.02
N ASN A 116 -0.07 10.86 -27.23
CA ASN A 116 -0.83 11.44 -28.36
C ASN A 116 -1.25 12.92 -28.19
N GLN A 117 -0.65 13.67 -27.25
CA GLN A 117 -0.88 15.12 -27.11
C GLN A 117 0.42 15.93 -27.24
N GLN A 118 1.40 15.38 -27.95
CA GLN A 118 2.71 16.02 -28.15
C GLN A 118 2.56 17.32 -28.94
N ASP A 119 1.75 17.30 -30.01
CA ASP A 119 1.50 18.47 -30.85
C ASP A 119 0.81 19.59 -30.05
N LYS A 120 -0.21 19.23 -29.27
CA LYS A 120 -0.93 20.19 -28.42
C LYS A 120 -0.04 20.75 -27.30
N LEU A 121 0.85 19.93 -26.74
CA LEU A 121 1.83 20.40 -25.76
C LEU A 121 2.82 21.38 -26.41
N MET A 122 3.25 21.12 -27.63
CA MET A 122 4.15 22.01 -28.38
C MET A 122 3.47 23.35 -28.70
N GLU A 123 2.21 23.31 -29.14
CA GLU A 123 1.38 24.48 -29.37
C GLU A 123 1.24 25.35 -28.10
N LEU A 124 0.88 24.73 -26.98
CA LEU A 124 0.72 25.42 -25.69
C LEU A 124 2.03 26.06 -25.20
N LYS A 125 3.17 25.38 -25.36
CA LYS A 125 4.48 25.93 -24.99
C LYS A 125 4.80 27.18 -25.80
N ARG A 126 4.53 27.16 -27.10
CA ARG A 126 4.74 28.31 -27.98
C ARG A 126 3.88 29.52 -27.58
N LEU A 127 2.67 29.28 -27.09
CA LEU A 127 1.76 30.34 -26.63
C LEU A 127 2.20 30.99 -25.30
N VAL A 128 2.91 30.25 -24.44
CA VAL A 128 3.40 30.77 -23.16
C VAL A 128 4.70 31.59 -23.34
N GLU A 129 5.47 31.30 -24.38
CA GLU A 129 6.71 32.01 -24.71
C GLU A 129 6.48 33.33 -25.48
N GLN A 130 5.23 33.62 -25.88
CA GLN A 130 4.80 34.88 -26.51
C GLN A 130 4.27 35.86 -25.47
#